data_AF-A0A3L7SWU2-F1
#
_entry.id   AF-A0A3L7SWU2-F1
#
_cell.length_a   1.000
_cell.length_b   1.000
_cell.length_c   1.000
_cell.angle_alpha   90.00
_cell.angle_beta   90.00
_cell.angle_gamma   90.00
#
_symmetry.space_group_name_H-M   'P 1'
#
loop_
_entity.id
_entity.type
_entity.pdbx_description
1 polymer ?
#
loop_
_entity_poly.entity_id
_entity_poly.type
_entity_poly.pdbx_seq_one_letter_code
_entity_poly.pdbx_strand_id
1 'polypeptide(L)'
;VWVVDALVGTGQKGVLRSPFDIVVRQINESGVKVLAVDLPSGLDADTGIASDPTIKATITATMVTPKTGFQNPEAQAYLGKLMVVGIGLPKCYVPLSK
;
A
#
# COMPACT_ATOMS: atom_id res chain seq x y z
N VAL A 1 8.97 -12.03 -13.08
CA VAL A 1 7.67 -11.39 -13.37
C VAL A 1 7.30 -10.52 -12.18
N TRP A 2 6.61 -9.40 -12.42
CA TRP A 2 6.11 -8.50 -11.37
C TRP A 2 4.60 -8.35 -11.50
N VAL A 3 3.93 -8.21 -10.36
CA VAL A 3 2.54 -7.75 -10.28
C VAL A 3 2.54 -6.31 -9.78
N VAL A 4 1.73 -5.45 -10.41
CA VAL A 4 1.51 -4.09 -9.95
C VAL A 4 0.18 -4.05 -9.22
N ASP A 5 0.24 -3.79 -7.92
CA ASP A 5 -0.94 -3.57 -7.09
C ASP A 5 -1.33 -2.09 -7.16
N ALA A 6 -2.47 -1.82 -7.80
CA ALA A 6 -3.13 -0.53 -7.85
C ALA A 6 -4.65 -0.69 -7.69
N LEU A 7 -5.08 -1.70 -6.91
CA LEU A 7 -6.48 -2.09 -6.81
C LEU A 7 -7.29 -1.09 -5.98
N VAL A 8 -6.74 -0.62 -4.85
CA VAL A 8 -7.36 0.38 -3.98
C VAL A 8 -6.33 1.38 -3.44
N GLY A 9 -6.77 2.62 -3.21
CA GLY A 9 -5.94 3.69 -2.65
C GLY A 9 -6.39 4.10 -1.23
N THR A 10 -5.97 5.29 -0.79
CA THR A 10 -6.17 5.79 0.60
C THR A 10 -7.63 5.91 1.04
N GLY A 11 -8.59 5.82 0.13
CA GLY A 11 -10.03 5.88 0.46
C GLY A 11 -10.62 4.55 0.93
N GLN A 12 -9.87 3.46 0.85
CA GLN A 12 -10.36 2.16 1.30
C GLN A 12 -10.33 2.05 2.83
N LYS A 13 -11.42 1.52 3.39
CA LYS A 13 -11.61 1.29 4.83
C LYS A 13 -12.19 -0.11 5.04
N GLY A 14 -11.71 -0.80 6.08
CA GLY A 14 -12.19 -2.13 6.44
C GLY A 14 -11.73 -3.22 5.46
N VAL A 15 -12.48 -4.32 5.41
CA VAL A 15 -12.10 -5.52 4.65
C VAL A 15 -12.31 -5.35 3.15
N LEU A 16 -11.37 -5.84 2.34
CA LEU A 16 -11.53 -5.90 0.89
C LEU A 16 -12.75 -6.75 0.51
N ARG A 17 -13.58 -6.23 -0.39
CA ARG A 17 -14.75 -6.94 -0.90
C ARG A 17 -14.37 -7.78 -2.12
N SER A 18 -15.13 -8.84 -2.35
CA SER A 18 -15.04 -9.62 -3.58
C SER A 18 -15.26 -8.75 -4.83
N PRO A 19 -14.47 -8.95 -5.90
CA PRO A 19 -13.47 -10.02 -6.10
C PRO A 19 -12.04 -9.69 -5.61
N PHE A 20 -11.82 -8.53 -4.99
CA PHE A 20 -10.47 -8.06 -4.65
C PHE A 20 -9.81 -8.90 -3.56
N ASP A 21 -10.57 -9.38 -2.58
CA ASP A 21 -10.07 -10.30 -1.56
C ASP A 21 -9.49 -11.59 -2.16
N ILE A 22 -10.21 -12.22 -3.09
CA ILE A 22 -9.79 -13.43 -3.78
C ILE A 22 -8.50 -13.18 -4.57
N VAL A 23 -8.46 -12.08 -5.34
CA VAL A 23 -7.29 -11.70 -6.13
C VAL A 23 -6.07 -11.45 -5.24
N VAL A 24 -6.23 -10.74 -4.13
CA VAL A 24 -5.13 -10.47 -3.19
C VAL A 24 -4.59 -11.76 -2.56
N ARG A 25 -5.46 -12.71 -2.18
CA ARG A 25 -5.01 -14.03 -1.67
C ARG A 25 -4.18 -14.77 -2.72
N GLN A 26 -4.66 -14.84 -3.95
CA GLN A 26 -3.95 -15.50 -5.05
C GLN A 26 -2.59 -14.84 -5.34
N ILE A 27 -2.51 -13.50 -5.35
CA ILE A 27 -1.25 -12.78 -5.55
C ILE A 27 -0.27 -13.13 -4.42
N ASN A 28 -0.70 -13.08 -3.16
CA ASN A 28 0.15 -13.37 -2.01
C ASN A 28 0.65 -14.83 -2.00
N GLU A 29 -0.18 -15.79 -2.44
CA GLU A 29 0.18 -17.22 -2.52
C GLU A 29 1.09 -17.55 -3.71
N SER A 30 1.08 -16.73 -4.77
CA SER A 30 1.84 -16.99 -6.00
C SER A 30 3.37 -16.85 -5.85
N GLY A 31 3.85 -16.21 -4.79
CA GLY A 31 5.28 -15.94 -4.56
C GLY A 31 5.92 -14.94 -5.54
N VAL A 32 5.13 -14.28 -6.38
CA VAL A 32 5.63 -13.26 -7.32
C VAL A 32 5.97 -11.95 -6.59
N LYS A 33 6.89 -11.17 -7.15
CA LYS A 33 7.21 -9.86 -6.60
C LYS A 33 6.08 -8.87 -6.88
N VAL A 34 5.72 -8.07 -5.88
CA VAL A 34 4.64 -7.08 -5.96
C VAL A 34 5.20 -5.66 -5.79
N LEU A 35 4.83 -4.78 -6.72
CA LEU A 35 4.98 -3.34 -6.60
C LEU A 35 3.62 -2.74 -6.23
N ALA A 36 3.47 -2.27 -5.00
CA ALA A 36 2.28 -1.53 -4.58
C ALA A 36 2.39 -0.06 -4.97
N VAL A 37 1.35 0.45 -5.63
CA VAL A 37 1.21 1.84 -6.01
C VAL A 37 0.48 2.56 -4.89
N ASP A 38 1.11 3.62 -4.40
CA ASP A 38 0.68 4.38 -3.24
C ASP A 38 0.77 3.60 -1.92
N LEU A 39 -0.02 2.55 -1.72
CA LEU A 39 0.03 1.66 -0.55
C LEU A 39 -0.40 0.24 -0.94
N PRO A 40 -0.05 -0.80 -0.17
CA PRO A 40 -0.57 -2.14 -0.38
C PRO A 40 -2.09 -2.18 -0.21
N SER A 41 -2.80 -2.76 -1.16
CA SER A 41 -4.25 -2.94 -1.09
C SER A 41 -4.64 -3.76 0.13
N GLY A 42 -5.56 -3.22 0.93
CA GLY A 42 -6.02 -3.80 2.21
C GLY A 42 -5.38 -3.18 3.45
N LEU A 43 -4.35 -2.34 3.29
CA LEU A 43 -3.73 -1.59 4.39
C LEU A 43 -4.44 -0.24 4.60
N ASP A 44 -4.86 0.06 5.84
CA ASP A 44 -5.43 1.36 6.14
C ASP A 44 -4.34 2.44 6.19
N ALA A 45 -4.48 3.49 5.36
CA ALA A 45 -3.47 4.54 5.23
C ALA A 45 -3.29 5.40 6.50
N ASP A 46 -4.31 5.52 7.35
CA ASP A 46 -4.27 6.41 8.50
C ASP A 46 -3.79 5.68 9.76
N THR A 47 -4.23 4.43 9.93
CA THR A 47 -3.98 3.63 11.14
C THR A 47 -2.86 2.60 10.97
N GLY A 48 -2.57 2.19 9.74
CA GLY A 48 -1.61 1.11 9.45
C GLY A 48 -2.13 -0.28 9.77
N ILE A 49 -3.41 -0.41 10.12
CA ILE A 49 -4.05 -1.71 10.38
C ILE A 49 -4.32 -2.39 9.05
N ALA A 50 -3.85 -3.61 8.91
CA ALA A 50 -4.10 -4.44 7.73
C ALA A 50 -5.43 -5.19 7.87
N SER A 51 -6.20 -5.22 6.79
CA SER A 51 -7.36 -6.11 6.67
C SER A 51 -6.95 -7.51 6.21
N ASP A 52 -7.80 -8.52 6.41
CA ASP A 52 -7.60 -9.83 5.80
C ASP A 52 -8.45 -9.96 4.52
N PRO A 53 -7.86 -10.08 3.32
CA PRO A 53 -6.41 -10.11 3.03
C PRO A 53 -5.83 -8.72 2.74
N THR A 54 -4.51 -8.56 2.94
CA THR A 54 -3.72 -7.38 2.54
C THR A 54 -2.53 -7.80 1.68
N ILE A 55 -2.22 -7.03 0.63
CA ILE A 55 -1.07 -7.28 -0.23
C ILE A 55 0.24 -7.23 0.56
N LYS A 56 1.11 -8.22 0.34
CA LYS A 56 2.49 -8.21 0.85
C LYS A 56 3.42 -7.69 -0.23
N ALA A 57 3.70 -6.38 -0.20
CA ALA A 57 4.51 -5.73 -1.22
C ALA A 57 6.00 -6.06 -1.08
N THR A 58 6.68 -6.23 -2.21
CA THR A 58 8.16 -6.20 -2.24
C THR A 58 8.66 -4.76 -2.23
N ILE A 59 7.94 -3.87 -2.94
CA ILE A 59 8.21 -2.43 -2.99
C ILE A 59 6.87 -1.69 -2.90
N THR A 60 6.82 -0.62 -2.13
CA THR A 60 5.69 0.33 -2.11
C THR A 60 6.18 1.69 -2.61
N ALA A 61 5.58 2.18 -3.70
CA ALA A 61 5.84 3.52 -4.23
C ALA A 61 4.75 4.49 -3.75
N THR A 62 4.95 5.16 -2.61
CA THR A 62 4.01 6.18 -2.11
C THR A 62 4.10 7.50 -2.85
N MET A 63 2.96 8.11 -3.08
CA MET A 63 2.88 9.42 -3.70
C MET A 63 3.08 10.51 -2.65
N VAL A 64 3.94 11.47 -2.96
CA VAL A 64 4.20 12.73 -2.21
C VAL A 64 4.91 12.53 -0.88
N THR A 65 4.35 11.72 0.01
CA THR A 65 4.82 11.57 1.38
C THR A 65 4.38 10.22 1.97
N PRO A 66 5.07 9.67 2.99
CA PRO A 66 4.59 8.52 3.73
C PRO A 66 3.23 8.78 4.37
N LYS A 67 2.45 7.70 4.50
CA LYS A 67 1.11 7.76 5.06
C LYS A 67 1.26 7.59 6.56
N THR A 68 0.42 8.26 7.34
CA THR A 68 0.52 8.25 8.80
C THR A 68 0.51 6.82 9.36
N GLY A 69 -0.33 5.95 8.80
CA GLY A 69 -0.42 4.54 9.16
C GLY A 69 0.86 3.75 8.92
N PHE A 70 1.78 4.21 8.08
CA PHE A 70 3.04 3.48 7.84
C PHE A 70 3.98 3.52 9.03
N GLN A 71 3.77 4.43 9.99
CA GLN A 71 4.51 4.47 11.24
C GLN A 71 4.10 3.35 12.19
N ASN A 72 2.95 2.69 11.94
CA ASN A 72 2.53 1.52 12.70
C ASN A 72 3.50 0.35 12.43
N PRO A 73 4.10 -0.27 13.47
CA PRO A 73 4.97 -1.43 13.32
C PRO A 73 4.32 -2.59 12.56
N GLU A 74 3.01 -2.79 12.68
CA GLU A 74 2.29 -3.86 11.99
C GLU A 74 2.26 -3.65 10.46
N ALA A 75 2.25 -2.40 10.00
CA ALA A 75 2.27 -2.08 8.57
C ALA A 75 3.58 -2.53 7.89
N GLN A 76 4.68 -2.62 8.63
CA GLN A 76 6.00 -2.97 8.08
C GLN A 76 6.02 -4.37 7.45
N ALA A 77 5.15 -5.28 7.91
CA ALA A 77 5.00 -6.61 7.33
C ALA A 77 4.44 -6.60 5.89
N TYR A 78 3.87 -5.48 5.43
CA TYR A 78 3.18 -5.37 4.14
C TYR A 78 3.85 -4.40 3.18
N LEU A 79 4.63 -3.43 3.67
CA LEU A 79 5.15 -2.32 2.85
C LEU A 79 6.35 -2.69 1.96
N GLY A 80 7.15 -3.68 2.36
CA GLY A 80 8.42 -3.98 1.70
C GLY A 80 9.35 -2.77 1.69
N LYS A 81 10.10 -2.56 0.60
CA LYS A 81 10.90 -1.34 0.44
C LYS A 81 10.01 -0.15 0.10
N LEU A 82 9.94 0.84 0.99
CA LEU A 82 9.19 2.07 0.77
C LEU A 82 10.00 3.07 -0.09
N MET A 83 9.35 3.64 -1.10
CA MET A 83 9.89 4.70 -1.96
C MET A 83 8.88 5.84 -2.04
N VAL A 84 9.31 7.07 -1.74
CA VAL A 84 8.48 8.27 -1.89
C VAL A 84 8.69 8.85 -3.29
N VAL A 85 7.62 8.96 -4.06
CA VAL A 85 7.60 9.42 -5.45
C VAL A 85 6.86 10.76 -5.52
N GLY A 86 7.51 11.75 -6.12
CA GLY A 86 6.88 13.06 -6.38
C GLY A 86 5.93 12.98 -7.59
N ILE A 87 4.82 13.70 -7.50
CA ILE A 87 3.81 13.81 -8.58
C ILE A 87 3.74 15.22 -9.19
N GLY A 88 4.79 16.02 -9.01
CA GLY A 88 4.86 17.39 -9.53
C GLY A 88 4.38 18.50 -8.58
N LEU A 89 4.12 18.19 -7.31
CA LEU A 89 3.85 19.20 -6.28
C LEU A 89 5.09 20.09 -6.04
N PRO A 90 4.95 21.42 -6.01
CA PRO A 90 6.03 22.29 -5.60
C PRO A 90 6.46 21.96 -4.17
N LYS A 91 7.77 22.01 -3.90
CA LYS A 91 8.34 21.58 -2.60
C LYS A 91 7.72 22.30 -1.39
N CYS A 92 7.30 23.55 -1.56
CA CYS A 92 6.64 24.33 -0.50
C CYS A 92 5.24 23.81 -0.11
N TYR A 93 4.64 22.91 -0.91
CA TYR A 93 3.35 22.30 -0.65
C TYR A 93 3.44 20.81 -0.27
N VAL A 94 4.63 20.23 -0.14
CA VAL A 94 4.79 18.83 0.26
C VAL A 94 4.62 18.71 1.78
N PRO A 95 3.57 18.05 2.28
CA PRO A 95 3.38 17.84 3.71
C PRO A 95 4.35 16.77 4.25
N LEU A 96 4.64 16.82 5.56
CA LEU A 96 5.52 15.86 6.23
C LEU A 96 4.97 14.43 6.21
N SER A 97 3.64 14.29 6.28
CA SER A 97 2.90 13.03 6.13
C SER A 97 1.48 13.34 5.65
N LYS A 98 0.81 12.33 5.11
CA LYS A 98 -0.62 12.37 4.77
C LYS A 98 -1.41 11.44 5.68
#